data_AF-A0A845K046-F1
#
_entry.id   AF-A0A845K046-F1
#
_cell.length_a   1.000
_cell.length_b   1.000
_cell.length_c   1.000
_cell.angle_alpha   90.00
_cell.angle_beta   90.00
_cell.angle_gamma   90.00
#
_symmetry.space_group_name_H-M   'P 1'
#
loop_
_entity.id
_entity.type
_entity.pdbx_description
1 polymer ?
#
loop_
_entity_poly.entity_id
_entity_poly.type
_entity_poly.pdbx_seq_one_letter_code
_entity_poly.pdbx_strand_id
1 'polypeptide(L)'
;MEDLDKTLDIMERDKCTSLLAENAVRVKKNNIKFTKKNMKHSQEHLDAQMVSYERLIRTLIKGLVTVEKKVRQKYLVPLDSVRANKLRASWNTEVECILEDLNKKYRSVHIQRKSVEEFDQKVSQVLKDAKISVDTEVTKLQEKLGEEIGTSEKIQPSELSRIYGLDESVLIDLQVIEPLQNLKILCNQLQGSGCDEGVLNSVDEIIKMYVKEVKAVESTVWSGRSADQRKEIKMRAAKLNLNLKEIVYSLLDLASQAILEKEKRN
;
A
#
# COMPACT_ATOMS: atom_id res chain seq x y z
N MET A 1 -8.30 -11.29 -10.10
CA MET A 1 -8.00 -11.40 -8.66
C MET A 1 -6.63 -12.03 -8.41
N GLU A 2 -6.28 -13.16 -9.05
CA GLU A 2 -4.91 -13.73 -9.00
C GLU A 2 -3.81 -12.73 -9.38
N ASP A 3 -4.09 -11.79 -10.27
CA ASP A 3 -3.13 -10.79 -10.72
C ASP A 3 -2.76 -9.78 -9.61
N LEU A 4 -3.72 -9.46 -8.73
CA LEU A 4 -3.48 -8.55 -7.60
C LEU A 4 -2.58 -9.20 -6.55
N ASP A 5 -2.87 -10.44 -6.16
CA ASP A 5 -2.06 -11.18 -5.20
C ASP A 5 -0.66 -11.48 -5.73
N LYS A 6 -0.51 -11.76 -7.03
CA LYS A 6 0.81 -11.89 -7.68
C LYS A 6 1.58 -10.58 -7.65
N THR A 7 0.92 -9.46 -7.94
CA THR A 7 1.53 -8.13 -7.86
C THR A 7 1.97 -7.80 -6.43
N LEU A 8 1.12 -8.10 -5.45
CA LEU A 8 1.45 -7.98 -4.03
C LEU A 8 2.67 -8.80 -3.65
N ASP A 9 2.71 -10.08 -4.05
CA ASP A 9 3.86 -10.95 -3.78
C ASP A 9 5.18 -10.40 -4.36
N ILE A 10 5.13 -9.68 -5.50
CA ILE A 10 6.31 -9.00 -6.08
C ILE A 10 6.70 -7.80 -5.22
N MET A 11 5.75 -6.92 -4.89
CA MET A 11 6.00 -5.73 -4.08
C MET A 11 6.53 -6.08 -2.68
N GLU A 12 6.01 -7.15 -2.08
CA GLU A 12 6.48 -7.69 -0.81
C GLU A 12 7.94 -8.14 -0.90
N ARG A 13 8.30 -8.91 -1.94
CA ARG A 13 9.69 -9.36 -2.17
C ARG A 13 10.64 -8.19 -2.39
N ASP A 14 10.24 -7.18 -3.16
CA ASP A 14 11.03 -5.97 -3.35
C ASP A 14 11.24 -5.23 -2.03
N LYS A 15 10.20 -5.19 -1.18
CA LYS A 15 10.27 -4.59 0.15
C LYS A 15 11.21 -5.35 1.07
N CYS A 16 11.16 -6.69 1.09
CA CYS A 16 12.10 -7.55 1.81
C CYS A 16 13.55 -7.24 1.38
N THR A 17 13.80 -7.24 0.08
CA THR A 17 15.12 -7.00 -0.51
C THR A 17 15.69 -5.64 -0.11
N SER A 18 14.87 -4.58 -0.19
CA SER A 18 15.26 -3.23 0.23
C SER A 18 15.66 -3.19 1.70
N LEU A 19 14.86 -3.81 2.59
CA LEU A 19 15.13 -3.80 4.03
C LEU A 19 16.36 -4.61 4.41
N LEU A 20 16.61 -5.73 3.72
CA LEU A 20 17.84 -6.51 3.86
C LEU A 20 19.07 -5.68 3.48
N ALA A 21 19.01 -4.95 2.36
CA ALA A 21 20.08 -4.06 1.92
C ALA A 21 20.35 -2.93 2.93
N GLU A 22 19.29 -2.29 3.45
CA GLU A 22 19.41 -1.29 4.52
C GLU A 22 20.06 -1.88 5.78
N ASN A 23 19.70 -3.10 6.17
CA ASN A 23 20.29 -3.77 7.31
C ASN A 23 21.77 -4.09 7.08
N ALA A 24 22.14 -4.55 5.88
CA ALA A 24 23.54 -4.81 5.53
C ALA A 24 24.41 -3.55 5.69
N VAL A 25 23.89 -2.38 5.34
CA VAL A 25 24.56 -1.09 5.57
C VAL A 25 24.72 -0.81 7.07
N ARG A 26 23.70 -1.06 7.90
CA ARG A 26 23.79 -0.90 9.36
C ARG A 26 24.83 -1.83 9.97
N VAL A 27 24.82 -3.11 9.60
CA VAL A 27 25.79 -4.11 10.02
C VAL A 27 27.21 -3.68 9.65
N LYS A 28 27.41 -3.18 8.42
CA LYS A 28 28.70 -2.64 7.95
C LYS A 28 29.17 -1.44 8.79
N LYS A 29 28.27 -0.50 9.09
CA LYS A 29 28.59 0.66 9.94
C LYS A 29 29.00 0.24 11.35
N ASN A 30 28.29 -0.73 11.94
CA ASN A 30 28.65 -1.32 13.23
C ASN A 30 30.05 -1.94 13.16
N ASN A 31 30.30 -2.81 12.17
CA ASN A 31 31.61 -3.44 11.98
C ASN A 31 32.75 -2.42 11.92
N ILE A 32 32.60 -1.33 11.15
CA ILE A 32 33.60 -0.26 11.06
C ILE A 32 33.83 0.41 12.42
N LYS A 33 32.74 0.78 13.12
CA LYS A 33 32.80 1.45 14.43
C LYS A 33 33.59 0.63 15.45
N PHE A 34 33.31 -0.66 15.56
CA PHE A 34 33.94 -1.53 16.55
C PHE A 34 35.33 -2.02 16.13
N THR A 35 35.61 -2.12 14.83
CA THR A 35 36.97 -2.41 14.34
C THR A 35 37.93 -1.25 14.64
N LYS A 36 37.51 0.00 14.43
CA LYS A 36 38.33 1.19 14.75
C LYS A 36 38.70 1.30 16.24
N LYS A 37 37.93 0.66 17.12
CA LYS A 37 38.16 0.62 18.57
C LYS A 37 38.88 -0.65 19.04
N ASN A 38 39.32 -1.53 18.14
CA ASN A 38 39.82 -2.88 18.45
C ASN A 38 38.83 -3.74 19.27
N MET A 39 37.53 -3.48 19.13
CA MET A 39 36.43 -4.14 19.84
C MET A 39 35.59 -5.02 18.91
N LYS A 40 36.17 -5.50 17.80
CA LYS A 40 35.45 -6.26 16.76
C LYS A 40 34.76 -7.52 17.29
N HIS A 41 35.26 -8.13 18.35
CA HIS A 41 34.64 -9.29 18.97
C HIS A 41 34.11 -9.00 20.36
N SER A 42 33.96 -7.73 20.75
CA SER A 42 33.41 -7.38 22.06
C SER A 42 31.94 -7.79 22.17
N GLN A 43 31.45 -7.94 23.41
CA GLN A 43 30.04 -8.20 23.66
C GLN A 43 29.17 -7.06 23.11
N GLU A 44 29.57 -5.81 23.33
CA GLU A 44 28.88 -4.64 22.79
C GLU A 44 28.71 -4.68 21.27
N HIS A 45 29.71 -5.21 20.54
CA HIS A 45 29.59 -5.34 19.09
C HIS A 45 28.53 -6.38 18.72
N LEU A 46 28.56 -7.56 19.36
CA LEU A 46 27.60 -8.63 19.11
C LEU A 46 26.18 -8.23 19.48
N ASP A 47 26.01 -7.51 20.59
CA ASP A 47 24.72 -6.93 20.99
C ASP A 47 24.21 -5.92 19.97
N ALA A 48 25.09 -5.06 19.44
CA ALA A 48 24.73 -4.12 18.38
C ALA A 48 24.31 -4.83 17.08
N GLN A 49 24.89 -5.99 16.76
CA GLN A 49 24.46 -6.81 15.63
C GLN A 49 23.08 -7.39 15.88
N MET A 50 22.85 -8.02 17.04
CA MET A 50 21.54 -8.55 17.42
C MET A 50 20.44 -7.48 17.33
N VAL A 51 20.68 -6.29 17.90
CA VAL A 51 19.74 -5.16 17.83
C VAL A 51 19.43 -4.73 16.39
N SER A 52 20.40 -4.80 15.49
CA SER A 52 20.18 -4.48 14.07
C SER A 52 19.22 -5.48 13.40
N TYR A 53 19.37 -6.77 13.69
CA TYR A 53 18.51 -7.83 13.16
C TYR A 53 17.10 -7.79 13.77
N GLU A 54 16.98 -7.58 15.09
CA GLU A 54 15.66 -7.35 15.72
C GLU A 54 14.93 -6.16 15.10
N ARG A 55 15.66 -5.06 14.84
CA ARG A 55 15.10 -3.89 14.17
C ARG A 55 14.67 -4.21 12.74
N LEU A 56 15.46 -4.99 12.01
CA LEU A 56 15.10 -5.44 10.67
C LEU A 56 13.77 -6.21 10.69
N ILE A 57 13.63 -7.21 11.57
CA ILE A 57 12.41 -8.02 11.68
C ILE A 57 11.19 -7.16 11.99
N ARG A 58 11.27 -6.26 12.99
CA ARG A 58 10.16 -5.34 13.32
C ARG A 58 9.79 -4.44 12.15
N THR A 59 10.77 -3.97 11.39
CA THR A 59 10.54 -3.08 10.24
C THR A 59 9.98 -3.85 9.04
N LEU A 60 10.41 -5.10 8.87
CA LEU A 60 9.91 -6.00 7.83
C LEU A 60 8.42 -6.24 8.00
N ILE A 61 7.98 -6.72 9.16
CA ILE A 61 6.58 -7.05 9.43
C ILE A 61 5.70 -5.81 9.16
N LYS A 62 6.07 -4.65 9.73
CA LYS A 62 5.33 -3.39 9.49
C LYS A 62 5.31 -2.96 8.03
N GLY A 63 6.43 -3.15 7.33
CA GLY A 63 6.56 -2.82 5.91
C GLY A 63 5.63 -3.65 5.03
N LEU A 64 5.56 -4.96 5.27
CA LEU A 64 4.71 -5.90 4.54
C LEU A 64 3.23 -5.63 4.79
N VAL A 65 2.84 -5.42 6.06
CA VAL A 65 1.47 -4.98 6.43
C VAL A 65 1.07 -3.72 5.68
N THR A 66 1.98 -2.75 5.56
CA THR A 66 1.70 -1.49 4.86
C THR A 66 1.49 -1.69 3.36
N VAL A 67 2.28 -2.57 2.73
CA VAL A 67 2.13 -2.91 1.30
C VAL A 67 0.76 -3.54 1.06
N GLU A 68 0.44 -4.61 1.81
CA GLU A 68 -0.81 -5.34 1.68
C GLU A 68 -2.02 -4.43 1.94
N LYS A 69 -1.98 -3.63 3.03
CA LYS A 69 -3.05 -2.68 3.38
C LYS A 69 -3.32 -1.69 2.26
N LYS A 70 -2.28 -0.97 1.80
CA LYS A 70 -2.45 0.11 0.82
C LYS A 70 -3.05 -0.37 -0.49
N VAL A 71 -2.59 -1.52 -0.97
CA VAL A 71 -3.08 -2.08 -2.22
C VAL A 71 -4.52 -2.57 -2.03
N ARG A 72 -4.80 -3.38 -1.00
CA ARG A 72 -6.17 -3.86 -0.77
C ARG A 72 -7.21 -2.76 -0.59
N GLN A 73 -6.86 -1.69 0.13
CA GLN A 73 -7.71 -0.49 0.23
C GLN A 73 -7.94 0.16 -1.13
N LYS A 74 -6.89 0.29 -1.96
CA LYS A 74 -6.99 0.91 -3.30
C LYS A 74 -7.97 0.18 -4.20
N TYR A 75 -7.97 -1.15 -4.15
CA TYR A 75 -8.84 -2.00 -4.97
C TYR A 75 -10.14 -2.41 -4.27
N LEU A 76 -10.33 -2.02 -3.00
CA LEU A 76 -11.47 -2.40 -2.16
C LEU A 76 -11.68 -3.92 -2.11
N VAL A 77 -10.58 -4.66 -2.03
CA VAL A 77 -10.58 -6.12 -1.92
C VAL A 77 -10.25 -6.49 -0.47
N PRO A 78 -11.16 -7.16 0.26
CA PRO A 78 -10.89 -7.58 1.63
C PRO A 78 -9.75 -8.61 1.67
N LEU A 79 -9.20 -8.84 2.87
CA LEU A 79 -8.22 -9.91 3.07
C LEU A 79 -8.96 -11.20 3.46
N ASP A 80 -9.06 -12.13 2.52
CA ASP A 80 -9.66 -13.45 2.79
C ASP A 80 -8.73 -14.33 3.65
N SER A 81 -9.31 -15.40 4.20
CA SER A 81 -8.60 -16.31 5.10
C SER A 81 -7.48 -17.10 4.41
N VAL A 82 -7.63 -17.42 3.12
CA VAL A 82 -6.63 -18.18 2.35
C VAL A 82 -5.38 -17.33 2.16
N ARG A 83 -5.54 -16.08 1.71
CA ARG A 83 -4.45 -15.11 1.61
C ARG A 83 -3.84 -14.82 2.98
N ALA A 84 -4.65 -14.59 4.01
CA ALA A 84 -4.14 -14.31 5.36
C ALA A 84 -3.21 -15.43 5.86
N ASN A 85 -3.59 -16.69 5.64
CA ASN A 85 -2.75 -17.84 6.00
C ASN A 85 -1.46 -17.91 5.16
N LYS A 86 -1.54 -17.60 3.87
CA LYS A 86 -0.35 -17.49 3.00
C LYS A 86 0.61 -16.41 3.50
N LEU A 87 0.10 -15.24 3.89
CA LEU A 87 0.90 -14.14 4.45
C LEU A 87 1.60 -14.56 5.74
N ARG A 88 0.87 -15.18 6.69
CA ARG A 88 1.46 -15.70 7.93
C ARG A 88 2.62 -16.66 7.64
N ALA A 89 2.42 -17.62 6.74
CA ALA A 89 3.44 -18.59 6.37
C ALA A 89 4.65 -17.93 5.70
N SER A 90 4.42 -17.07 4.71
CA SER A 90 5.48 -16.40 3.96
C SER A 90 6.32 -15.48 4.85
N TRP A 91 5.67 -14.64 5.67
CA TRP A 91 6.38 -13.68 6.51
C TRP A 91 7.14 -14.38 7.65
N ASN A 92 6.61 -15.50 8.19
CA ASN A 92 7.35 -16.33 9.12
C ASN A 92 8.61 -16.93 8.48
N THR A 93 8.51 -17.39 7.23
CA THR A 93 9.66 -17.91 6.46
C THR A 93 10.73 -16.83 6.26
N GLU A 94 10.34 -15.59 5.97
CA GLU A 94 11.28 -14.47 5.85
C GLU A 94 11.98 -14.14 7.17
N VAL A 95 11.25 -14.17 8.29
CA VAL A 95 11.82 -13.99 9.63
C VAL A 95 12.83 -15.09 9.96
N GLU A 96 12.49 -16.34 9.65
CA GLU A 96 13.38 -17.50 9.84
C GLU A 96 14.66 -17.34 9.01
N CYS A 97 14.56 -16.98 7.73
CA CYS A 97 15.70 -16.71 6.87
C CYS A 97 16.63 -15.61 7.43
N ILE A 98 16.05 -14.54 7.99
CA ILE A 98 16.82 -13.43 8.61
C ILE A 98 17.60 -13.92 9.83
N LEU A 99 16.99 -14.73 10.69
CA LEU A 99 17.65 -15.27 11.88
C LEU A 99 18.67 -16.36 11.53
N GLU A 100 18.43 -17.15 10.48
CA GLU A 100 19.44 -18.04 9.94
C GLU A 100 20.68 -17.29 9.45
N ASP A 101 20.51 -16.16 8.76
CA ASP A 101 21.64 -15.32 8.33
C ASP A 101 22.42 -14.78 9.54
N LEU A 102 21.72 -14.35 10.60
CA LEU A 102 22.35 -13.93 11.86
C LEU A 102 23.17 -15.09 12.47
N ASN A 103 22.57 -16.29 12.56
CA ASN A 103 23.23 -17.48 13.09
C ASN A 103 24.48 -17.85 12.29
N LYS A 104 24.36 -17.90 10.95
CA LYS A 104 25.48 -18.20 10.04
C LYS A 104 26.65 -17.23 10.23
N LYS A 105 26.37 -15.96 10.53
CA LYS A 105 27.41 -14.92 10.68
C LYS A 105 28.05 -14.85 12.06
N TYR A 106 27.28 -15.03 13.14
CA TYR A 106 27.75 -14.66 14.49
C TYR A 106 27.78 -15.80 15.49
N ARG A 107 27.09 -16.93 15.25
CA ARG A 107 27.02 -18.03 16.21
C ARG A 107 28.39 -18.61 16.55
N SER A 108 29.28 -18.77 15.56
CA SER A 108 30.65 -19.25 15.77
C SER A 108 31.48 -18.35 16.68
N VAL A 109 31.25 -17.03 16.64
CA VAL A 109 31.90 -16.06 17.52
C VAL A 109 31.40 -16.21 18.96
N HIS A 110 30.11 -16.47 19.15
CA HIS A 110 29.54 -16.75 20.47
C HIS A 110 30.06 -18.07 21.07
N ILE A 111 30.28 -19.11 20.24
CA ILE A 111 30.93 -20.35 20.68
C ILE A 111 32.34 -20.06 21.22
N GLN A 112 33.16 -19.30 20.48
CA GLN A 112 34.51 -18.93 20.91
C GLN A 112 34.52 -18.14 22.23
N ARG A 113 33.47 -17.35 22.48
CA ARG A 113 33.30 -16.54 23.69
C ARG A 113 32.60 -17.26 24.83
N LYS A 114 32.17 -18.52 24.65
CA LYS A 114 31.38 -19.29 25.62
C LYS A 114 30.08 -18.59 26.04
N SER A 115 29.40 -17.95 25.08
CA SER A 115 28.09 -17.30 25.25
C SER A 115 27.06 -17.77 24.22
N VAL A 116 27.22 -18.98 23.69
CA VAL A 116 26.35 -19.51 22.63
C VAL A 116 24.96 -19.84 23.16
N GLU A 117 24.84 -20.28 24.42
CA GLU A 117 23.59 -20.61 25.06
C GLU A 117 22.70 -19.37 25.21
N GLU A 118 23.26 -18.27 25.70
CA GLU A 118 22.56 -16.98 25.82
C GLU A 118 22.13 -16.44 24.45
N PHE A 119 23.01 -16.58 23.45
CA PHE A 119 22.72 -16.17 22.08
C PHE A 119 21.58 -16.99 21.46
N ASP A 120 21.66 -18.32 21.52
CA ASP A 120 20.65 -19.23 20.96
C ASP A 120 19.30 -19.04 21.67
N GLN A 121 19.30 -18.79 22.98
CA GLN A 121 18.09 -18.44 23.74
C GLN A 121 17.49 -17.12 23.24
N LYS A 122 18.31 -16.09 23.03
CA LYS A 122 17.85 -14.79 22.54
C LYS A 122 17.32 -14.88 21.12
N VAL A 123 17.98 -15.61 20.22
CA VAL A 123 17.48 -15.85 18.84
C VAL A 123 16.13 -16.57 18.88
N SER A 124 15.99 -17.58 19.74
CA SER A 124 14.74 -18.32 19.92
C SER A 124 13.61 -17.43 20.44
N GLN A 125 13.91 -16.54 21.39
CA GLN A 125 12.96 -15.56 21.91
C GLN A 125 12.52 -14.56 20.82
N VAL A 126 13.48 -14.02 20.05
CA VAL A 126 13.18 -13.11 18.93
C VAL A 126 12.30 -13.80 17.88
N LEU A 127 12.59 -15.06 17.54
CA LEU A 127 11.75 -15.84 16.62
C LEU A 127 10.32 -15.99 17.14
N LYS A 128 10.17 -16.34 18.42
CA LYS A 128 8.86 -16.51 19.05
C LYS A 128 8.06 -15.21 19.05
N ASP A 129 8.68 -14.11 19.45
CA ASP A 129 8.03 -12.79 19.50
C ASP A 129 7.66 -12.30 18.09
N ALA A 130 8.52 -12.57 17.10
CA ALA A 130 8.25 -12.25 15.71
C ALA A 130 7.06 -13.05 15.15
N LYS A 131 6.97 -14.36 15.43
CA LYS A 131 5.82 -15.19 15.01
C LYS A 131 4.50 -14.69 15.60
N ILE A 132 4.51 -14.32 16.89
CA ILE A 132 3.35 -13.69 17.55
C ILE A 132 3.01 -12.36 16.87
N SER A 133 4.02 -11.54 16.56
CA SER A 133 3.81 -10.25 15.88
C SER A 133 3.26 -10.43 14.47
N VAL A 134 3.72 -11.41 13.70
CA VAL A 134 3.19 -11.71 12.36
C VAL A 134 1.72 -12.07 12.46
N ASP A 135 1.36 -13.01 13.35
CA ASP A 135 -0.03 -13.43 13.50
C ASP A 135 -0.94 -12.27 13.95
N THR A 136 -0.49 -11.51 14.95
CA THR A 136 -1.22 -10.35 15.46
C THR A 136 -1.46 -9.30 14.38
N GLU A 137 -0.43 -8.96 13.60
CA GLU A 137 -0.54 -7.92 12.59
C GLU A 137 -1.35 -8.36 11.37
N VAL A 138 -1.26 -9.63 10.95
CA VAL A 138 -2.13 -10.17 9.89
C VAL A 138 -3.59 -10.19 10.33
N THR A 139 -3.87 -10.61 11.56
CA THR A 139 -5.25 -10.62 12.10
C THR A 139 -5.82 -9.20 12.19
N LYS A 140 -5.07 -8.24 12.75
CA LYS A 140 -5.49 -6.83 12.76
C LYS A 140 -5.68 -6.25 11.36
N LEU A 141 -4.84 -6.64 10.40
CA LEU A 141 -4.97 -6.20 9.03
C LEU A 141 -6.27 -6.72 8.42
N GLN A 142 -6.58 -8.00 8.65
CA GLN A 142 -7.80 -8.64 8.18
C GLN A 142 -9.05 -7.96 8.73
N GLU A 143 -9.09 -7.74 10.05
CA GLU A 143 -10.20 -7.05 10.73
C GLU A 143 -10.37 -5.63 10.19
N LYS A 144 -9.30 -4.83 10.14
CA LYS A 144 -9.36 -3.44 9.66
C LYS A 144 -9.82 -3.35 8.21
N LEU A 145 -9.31 -4.21 7.33
CA LEU A 145 -9.75 -4.23 5.94
C LEU A 145 -11.21 -4.69 5.83
N GLY A 146 -11.63 -5.66 6.66
CA GLY A 146 -13.02 -6.09 6.75
C GLY A 146 -13.97 -4.96 7.17
N GLU A 147 -13.60 -4.19 8.19
CA GLU A 147 -14.37 -3.03 8.67
C GLU A 147 -14.37 -1.90 7.64
N GLU A 148 -13.20 -1.51 7.13
CA GLU A 148 -13.06 -0.38 6.22
C GLU A 148 -13.69 -0.66 4.85
N ILE A 149 -13.66 -1.90 4.35
CA ILE A 149 -14.19 -2.27 3.02
C ILE A 149 -15.63 -2.78 3.13
N GLY A 150 -15.98 -3.45 4.22
CA GLY A 150 -17.29 -4.06 4.43
C GLY A 150 -18.43 -3.08 4.73
N THR A 151 -18.18 -1.77 4.73
CA THR A 151 -19.26 -0.78 4.81
C THR A 151 -20.12 -0.87 3.53
N SER A 152 -21.42 -1.16 3.71
CA SER A 152 -22.40 -1.47 2.65
C SER A 152 -22.58 -0.39 1.57
N GLU A 153 -22.00 0.80 1.76
CA GLU A 153 -22.14 1.95 0.86
C GLU A 153 -21.00 2.06 -0.17
N LYS A 154 -19.96 1.22 -0.08
CA LYS A 154 -18.81 1.29 -0.99
C LYS A 154 -19.09 0.60 -2.33
N ILE A 155 -18.98 1.37 -3.40
CA ILE A 155 -19.18 0.92 -4.79
C ILE A 155 -17.89 0.29 -5.32
N GLN A 156 -17.95 -0.95 -5.81
CA GLN A 156 -16.74 -1.62 -6.33
C GLN A 156 -16.10 -0.82 -7.48
N PRO A 157 -14.75 -0.81 -7.63
CA PRO A 157 -14.09 -0.07 -8.71
C PRO A 157 -14.58 -0.45 -10.11
N SER A 158 -14.92 -1.73 -10.31
CA SER A 158 -15.52 -2.24 -11.55
C SER A 158 -16.91 -1.65 -11.84
N GLU A 159 -17.68 -1.37 -10.80
CA GLU A 159 -18.97 -0.72 -10.93
C GLU A 159 -18.83 0.78 -11.18
N LEU A 160 -17.90 1.47 -10.51
CA LEU A 160 -17.55 2.86 -10.84
C LEU A 160 -17.05 2.99 -12.29
N SER A 161 -16.23 2.03 -12.73
CA SER A 161 -15.76 1.91 -14.11
C SER A 161 -16.93 1.85 -15.09
N ARG A 162 -17.94 1.03 -14.79
CA ARG A 162 -19.17 0.93 -15.60
C ARG A 162 -20.01 2.22 -15.56
N ILE A 163 -20.18 2.84 -14.38
CA ILE A 163 -21.00 4.05 -14.21
C ILE A 163 -20.43 5.20 -15.03
N TYR A 164 -19.13 5.47 -14.88
CA TYR A 164 -18.48 6.64 -15.48
C TYR A 164 -17.84 6.35 -16.83
N GLY A 165 -17.74 5.09 -17.23
CA GLY A 165 -17.09 4.67 -18.47
C GLY A 165 -15.58 4.88 -18.45
N LEU A 166 -14.94 4.76 -17.28
CA LEU A 166 -13.49 4.85 -17.10
C LEU A 166 -12.90 3.47 -16.88
N ASP A 167 -11.71 3.18 -17.39
CA ASP A 167 -11.05 1.91 -17.11
C ASP A 167 -10.62 1.88 -15.63
N GLU A 168 -10.67 0.70 -14.99
CA GLU A 168 -10.30 0.57 -13.57
C GLU A 168 -8.89 1.09 -13.28
N SER A 169 -7.94 0.82 -14.18
CA SER A 169 -6.56 1.35 -14.09
C SER A 169 -6.53 2.88 -14.06
N VAL A 170 -7.36 3.55 -14.85
CA VAL A 170 -7.44 5.02 -14.90
C VAL A 170 -8.04 5.57 -13.60
N LEU A 171 -9.09 4.93 -13.07
CA LEU A 171 -9.66 5.31 -11.76
C LEU A 171 -8.61 5.25 -10.63
N ILE A 172 -7.79 4.20 -10.69
CA ILE A 172 -6.70 3.86 -9.76
C ILE A 172 -5.54 4.85 -9.89
N ASP A 173 -5.14 5.20 -11.11
CA ASP A 173 -4.02 6.10 -11.39
C ASP A 173 -4.37 7.55 -11.09
N LEU A 174 -5.60 7.96 -11.40
CA LEU A 174 -6.12 9.28 -11.05
C LEU A 174 -6.44 9.41 -9.56
N GLN A 175 -6.54 8.30 -8.82
CA GLN A 175 -6.91 8.25 -7.40
C GLN A 175 -8.32 8.83 -7.16
N VAL A 176 -9.27 8.55 -8.06
CA VAL A 176 -10.63 9.11 -8.01
C VAL A 176 -11.68 8.14 -7.48
N ILE A 177 -11.32 6.89 -7.15
CA ILE A 177 -12.26 5.89 -6.60
C ILE A 177 -12.98 6.42 -5.35
N GLU A 178 -12.22 6.75 -4.30
CA GLU A 178 -12.78 7.25 -3.05
C GLU A 178 -13.54 8.59 -3.24
N PRO A 179 -12.99 9.58 -3.99
CA PRO A 179 -13.75 10.78 -4.31
C PRO A 179 -15.10 10.53 -5.00
N LEU A 180 -15.16 9.63 -5.99
CA LEU A 180 -16.40 9.29 -6.69
C LEU A 180 -17.39 8.56 -5.78
N GLN A 181 -16.92 7.67 -4.92
CA GLN A 181 -17.77 7.02 -3.92
C GLN A 181 -18.39 8.03 -2.96
N ASN A 182 -17.56 8.88 -2.37
CA ASN A 182 -18.01 9.89 -1.42
C ASN A 182 -18.99 10.86 -2.10
N LEU A 183 -18.70 11.26 -3.34
CA LEU A 183 -19.61 12.10 -4.11
C LEU A 183 -20.99 11.44 -4.27
N LYS A 184 -21.03 10.14 -4.61
CA LYS A 184 -22.30 9.42 -4.74
C LYS A 184 -23.06 9.32 -3.42
N ILE A 185 -22.35 9.04 -2.31
CA ILE A 185 -22.94 9.00 -0.97
C ILE A 185 -23.55 10.36 -0.61
N LEU A 186 -22.81 11.45 -0.82
CA LEU A 186 -23.28 12.81 -0.55
C LEU A 186 -24.48 13.17 -1.44
N CYS A 187 -24.45 12.82 -2.73
CA CYS A 187 -25.59 13.01 -3.62
C CYS A 187 -26.84 12.28 -3.12
N ASN A 188 -26.72 11.03 -2.68
CA ASN A 188 -27.85 10.28 -2.12
C ASN A 188 -28.39 10.94 -0.82
N GLN A 189 -27.51 11.47 0.04
CA GLN A 189 -27.90 12.21 1.24
C GLN A 189 -28.63 13.53 0.90
N LEU A 190 -28.14 14.26 -0.10
CA LEU A 190 -28.77 15.47 -0.62
C LEU A 190 -30.15 15.18 -1.21
N GLN A 191 -30.29 14.08 -1.95
CA GLN A 191 -31.58 13.62 -2.48
C GLN A 191 -32.57 13.33 -1.34
N GLY A 192 -32.12 12.61 -0.31
CA GLY A 192 -32.92 12.35 0.91
C GLY A 192 -33.29 13.62 1.68
N SER A 193 -32.52 14.70 1.51
CA SER A 193 -32.78 16.02 2.10
C SER A 193 -33.68 16.91 1.22
N GLY A 194 -34.21 16.38 0.12
CA GLY A 194 -35.14 17.08 -0.78
C GLY A 194 -34.47 17.83 -1.95
N CYS A 195 -33.19 17.57 -2.23
CA CYS A 195 -32.53 18.09 -3.43
C CYS A 195 -33.09 17.44 -4.70
N ASP A 196 -33.25 18.22 -5.76
CA ASP A 196 -33.79 17.74 -7.03
C ASP A 196 -32.91 16.66 -7.67
N GLU A 197 -33.54 15.56 -8.07
CA GLU A 197 -32.84 14.41 -8.66
C GLU A 197 -32.18 14.78 -10.00
N GLY A 198 -32.76 15.70 -10.77
CA GLY A 198 -32.17 16.20 -12.02
C GLY A 198 -30.85 16.93 -11.81
N VAL A 199 -30.74 17.73 -10.75
CA VAL A 199 -29.49 18.41 -10.37
C VAL A 199 -28.40 17.40 -9.99
N LEU A 200 -28.77 16.36 -9.23
CA LEU A 200 -27.82 15.33 -8.80
C LEU A 200 -27.40 14.42 -9.96
N ASN A 201 -28.31 14.11 -10.88
CA ASN A 201 -27.99 13.37 -12.11
C ASN A 201 -27.03 14.15 -13.02
N SER A 202 -27.13 15.49 -13.04
CA SER A 202 -26.23 16.35 -13.80
C SER A 202 -24.77 16.22 -13.35
N VAL A 203 -24.50 15.89 -12.08
CA VAL A 203 -23.15 15.64 -11.56
C VAL A 203 -22.51 14.44 -12.27
N ASP A 204 -23.24 13.33 -12.37
CA ASP A 204 -22.77 12.13 -13.06
C ASP A 204 -22.60 12.38 -14.57
N GLU A 205 -23.47 13.20 -15.17
CA GLU A 205 -23.37 13.55 -16.59
C GLU A 205 -22.14 14.41 -16.90
N ILE A 206 -21.81 15.39 -16.07
CA ILE A 206 -20.60 16.22 -16.22
C ILE A 206 -19.36 15.33 -16.23
N ILE A 207 -19.24 14.41 -15.27
CA ILE A 207 -18.10 13.48 -15.21
C ILE A 207 -18.03 12.64 -16.50
N LYS A 208 -19.16 12.04 -16.92
CA LYS A 208 -19.22 11.24 -18.16
C LYS A 208 -18.87 12.05 -19.41
N MET A 209 -19.22 13.34 -19.46
CA MET A 209 -18.84 14.22 -20.57
C MET A 209 -17.32 14.37 -20.66
N TYR A 210 -16.64 14.69 -19.55
CA TYR A 210 -15.18 14.77 -19.52
C TYR A 210 -14.52 13.45 -19.89
N VAL A 211 -15.06 12.32 -19.41
CA VAL A 211 -14.56 10.98 -19.79
C VAL A 211 -14.66 10.75 -21.30
N LYS A 212 -15.78 11.14 -21.93
CA LYS A 212 -15.95 11.02 -23.39
C LYS A 212 -14.92 11.87 -24.14
N GLU A 213 -14.63 13.08 -23.67
CA GLU A 213 -13.61 13.95 -24.27
C GLU A 213 -12.21 13.36 -24.17
N VAL A 214 -11.83 12.84 -23.00
CA VAL A 214 -10.57 12.12 -22.80
C VAL A 214 -10.45 10.97 -23.80
N LYS A 215 -11.47 10.10 -23.86
CA LYS A 215 -11.48 8.93 -24.75
C LYS A 215 -11.43 9.33 -26.22
N ALA A 216 -12.09 10.41 -26.61
CA ALA A 216 -12.01 10.95 -27.96
C ALA A 216 -10.56 11.32 -28.33
N VAL A 217 -9.84 12.01 -27.45
CA VAL A 217 -8.42 12.35 -27.69
C VAL A 217 -7.53 11.11 -27.69
N GLU A 218 -7.70 10.20 -26.73
CA GLU A 218 -6.91 8.96 -26.64
C GLU A 218 -7.06 8.09 -27.89
N SER A 219 -8.28 7.99 -28.44
CA SER A 219 -8.54 7.22 -29.66
C SER A 219 -7.77 7.72 -30.88
N THR A 220 -7.35 8.99 -30.88
CA THR A 220 -6.56 9.61 -31.97
C THR A 220 -5.06 9.46 -31.81
N VAL A 221 -4.56 8.90 -30.69
CA VAL A 221 -3.11 8.78 -30.45
C VAL A 221 -2.42 8.02 -31.59
N TRP A 222 -3.03 6.97 -32.12
CA TRP A 222 -2.43 6.16 -33.17
C TRP A 222 -2.63 6.70 -34.59
N SER A 223 -3.46 7.74 -34.77
CA SER A 223 -3.60 8.43 -36.06
C SER A 223 -2.50 9.48 -36.31
N GLY A 224 -1.65 9.76 -35.30
CA GLY A 224 -0.49 10.64 -35.44
C GLY A 224 0.56 10.08 -36.42
N ARG A 225 0.98 10.90 -37.39
CA ARG A 225 1.87 10.51 -38.50
C ARG A 225 3.35 10.41 -38.09
N SER A 226 3.74 11.04 -36.98
CA SER A 226 5.09 10.98 -36.43
C SER A 226 5.11 10.62 -34.95
N ALA A 227 6.28 10.19 -34.44
CA ALA A 227 6.45 9.91 -33.01
C ALA A 227 6.14 11.15 -32.14
N ASP A 228 6.55 12.34 -32.59
CA ASP A 228 6.31 13.59 -31.86
C ASP A 228 4.82 13.95 -31.81
N GLN A 229 4.09 13.77 -32.92
CA GLN A 229 2.63 13.98 -32.92
C GLN A 229 1.92 13.02 -31.97
N ARG A 230 2.31 11.74 -31.96
CA ARG A 230 1.73 10.76 -31.01
C ARG A 230 2.05 11.13 -29.57
N LYS A 231 3.26 11.64 -29.29
CA LYS A 231 3.66 12.13 -27.98
C LYS A 231 2.82 13.35 -27.55
N GLU A 232 2.61 14.31 -28.44
CA GLU A 232 1.79 15.48 -28.17
C GLU A 232 0.34 15.11 -27.84
N ILE A 233 -0.28 14.21 -28.61
CA ILE A 233 -1.65 13.74 -28.35
C ILE A 233 -1.72 13.02 -27.00
N LYS A 234 -0.73 12.17 -26.67
CA LYS A 234 -0.64 11.53 -25.34
C LYS A 234 -0.52 12.54 -24.21
N MET A 235 0.28 13.59 -24.38
CA MET A 235 0.39 14.66 -23.38
C MET A 235 -0.92 15.42 -23.21
N ARG A 236 -1.66 15.66 -24.31
CA ARG A 236 -3.00 16.27 -24.25
C ARG A 236 -3.99 15.37 -23.50
N ALA A 237 -4.02 14.08 -23.80
CA ALA A 237 -4.86 13.12 -23.08
C ALA A 237 -4.51 13.09 -21.57
N ALA A 238 -3.22 13.05 -21.23
CA ALA A 238 -2.77 13.11 -19.84
C ALA A 238 -3.23 14.39 -19.12
N LYS A 239 -3.17 15.55 -19.81
CA LYS A 239 -3.69 16.81 -19.27
C LYS A 239 -5.20 16.74 -19.02
N LEU A 240 -5.97 16.20 -19.96
CA LEU A 240 -7.43 16.06 -19.79
C LEU A 240 -7.78 15.08 -18.64
N ASN A 241 -7.00 14.02 -18.47
CA ASN A 241 -7.13 13.10 -17.35
C ASN A 241 -6.86 13.78 -16.00
N LEU A 242 -5.88 14.69 -15.91
CA LEU A 242 -5.67 15.51 -14.72
C LEU A 242 -6.82 16.49 -14.47
N ASN A 243 -7.34 17.14 -15.52
CA ASN A 243 -8.51 18.01 -15.39
C ASN A 243 -9.74 17.21 -14.90
N LEU A 244 -9.96 16.00 -15.41
CA LEU A 244 -11.03 15.12 -14.95
C LEU A 244 -10.89 14.83 -13.45
N LYS A 245 -9.67 14.55 -12.97
CA LYS A 245 -9.40 14.41 -11.54
C LYS A 245 -9.83 15.67 -10.79
N GLU A 246 -9.37 16.85 -11.21
CA GLU A 246 -9.73 18.12 -10.56
C GLU A 246 -11.25 18.35 -10.52
N ILE A 247 -11.96 18.10 -11.62
CA ILE A 247 -13.42 18.21 -11.68
C ILE A 247 -14.10 17.31 -10.65
N VAL A 248 -13.67 16.05 -10.54
CA VAL A 248 -14.23 15.12 -9.53
C VAL A 248 -14.03 15.67 -8.12
N TYR A 249 -12.83 16.16 -7.79
CA TYR A 249 -12.55 16.73 -6.47
C TYR A 249 -13.35 18.02 -6.22
N SER A 250 -13.50 18.90 -7.21
CA SER A 250 -14.30 20.11 -7.09
C SER A 250 -15.78 19.80 -6.87
N LEU A 251 -16.33 18.82 -7.61
CA LEU A 251 -17.72 18.38 -7.42
C LEU A 251 -17.93 17.78 -6.02
N LEU A 252 -16.96 17.00 -5.53
CA LEU A 252 -16.98 16.45 -4.17
C LEU A 252 -16.99 17.56 -3.11
N ASP A 253 -16.14 18.57 -3.26
CA ASP A 253 -16.09 19.70 -2.32
C ASP A 253 -17.41 20.48 -2.32
N LEU A 254 -17.97 20.76 -3.51
CA LEU A 254 -19.27 21.41 -3.65
C LEU A 254 -20.40 20.60 -2.98
N ALA A 255 -20.45 19.29 -3.21
CA ALA A 255 -21.44 18.42 -2.57
C ALA A 255 -21.27 18.38 -1.05
N SER A 256 -20.03 18.37 -0.57
CA SER A 256 -19.71 18.40 0.87
C SER A 256 -20.18 19.71 1.51
N GLN A 257 -19.95 20.85 0.85
CA GLN A 257 -20.44 22.16 1.31
C GLN A 257 -21.97 22.24 1.30
N ALA A 258 -22.63 21.63 0.31
CA ALA A 258 -24.09 21.67 0.19
C ALA A 258 -24.81 20.96 1.37
N ILE A 259 -24.17 19.97 1.99
CA ILE A 259 -24.72 19.23 3.14
C ILE A 259 -24.58 20.00 4.44
N LEU A 260 -23.61 20.91 4.55
CA LEU A 260 -23.41 21.69 5.78
C LEU A 260 -24.58 22.66 6.03
N GLU A 261 -24.80 22.96 7.31
CA GLU A 261 -25.66 24.08 7.73
C GLU A 261 -25.16 25.38 7.10
N LYS A 262 -26.08 26.27 6.71
CA LYS A 262 -25.76 27.48 5.93
C LYS A 262 -24.66 28.34 6.56
N GLU A 263 -24.59 28.38 7.89
CA GLU A 263 -23.62 29.16 8.67
C GLU A 263 -22.21 28.55 8.69
N LYS A 264 -22.08 27.27 8.32
CA LYS A 264 -20.81 26.52 8.26
C LYS A 264 -20.29 26.34 6.84
N ARG A 265 -20.99 26.88 5.83
CA ARG A 265 -20.56 26.85 4.44
C ARG A 265 -19.50 27.92 4.18
N ASN A 266 -18.51 27.60 3.36
CA ASN A 266 -17.51 28.55 2.87
C ASN A 266 -18.09 29.51 1.82
#